data_AF-K1TSJ8-F1
#
_entry.id   AF-K1TSJ8-F1
#
_cell.length_a   1.000
_cell.length_b   1.000
_cell.length_c   1.000
_cell.angle_alpha   90.00
_cell.angle_beta   90.00
_cell.angle_gamma   90.00
#
_symmetry.space_group_name_H-M   'P 1'
#
loop_
_entity.id
_entity.type
_entity.pdbx_description
1 polymer ?
#
loop_
_entity_poly.entity_id
_entity_poly.type
_entity_poly.pdbx_seq_one_letter_code
_entity_poly.pdbx_strand_id
1 'polypeptide(L)'
;PNSDSSYLSNAQVSALSDDDLQLAINEIYARRGRIFKDASLNAYFNSQSWYEGKYTPEEFEKNVKFNTYEQKNLQLLINERRSRK
;
A
#
# COMPACT_ATOMS: atom_id res chain seq x y z
N PRO A 1 -2.28 -1.05 9.48
CA PRO A 1 -1.66 -2.23 10.15
C PRO A 1 -2.34 -3.58 9.92
N ASN A 2 -3.66 -3.65 9.68
CA ASN A 2 -4.39 -4.94 9.57
C ASN A 2 -4.61 -5.42 8.12
N SER A 3 -3.96 -4.77 7.15
CA SER A 3 -4.14 -5.03 5.71
C SER A 3 -3.62 -6.41 5.28
N ASP A 4 -2.81 -7.05 6.12
CA ASP A 4 -2.22 -8.37 5.95
C ASP A 4 -3.08 -9.50 6.51
N SER A 5 -4.08 -9.16 7.35
CA SER A 5 -4.84 -10.10 8.19
C SER A 5 -6.37 -9.92 8.12
N SER A 6 -6.85 -8.86 7.44
CA SER A 6 -8.29 -8.58 7.29
C SER A 6 -8.62 -7.92 5.96
N TYR A 7 -9.84 -8.11 5.47
CA TYR A 7 -10.33 -7.44 4.26
C TYR A 7 -10.81 -6.01 4.59
N LEU A 8 -10.45 -5.06 3.73
CA LEU A 8 -11.08 -3.76 3.69
C LEU A 8 -12.48 -3.89 3.09
N SER A 9 -13.45 -3.21 3.69
CA SER A 9 -14.80 -3.12 3.14
C SER A 9 -14.93 -1.97 2.14
N ASN A 10 -15.86 -2.08 1.19
CA ASN A 10 -16.13 -1.01 0.23
C ASN A 10 -16.49 0.31 0.94
N ALA A 11 -17.26 0.25 2.03
CA ALA A 11 -17.62 1.45 2.80
C ALA A 11 -16.39 2.15 3.39
N GLN A 12 -15.41 1.39 3.90
CA GLN A 12 -14.15 1.96 4.39
C GLN A 12 -13.37 2.61 3.26
N VAL A 13 -13.25 1.93 2.12
CA VAL A 13 -12.48 2.41 0.97
C VAL A 13 -13.12 3.64 0.32
N SER A 14 -14.44 3.67 0.16
CA SER A 14 -15.15 4.82 -0.40
C SER A 14 -15.17 6.04 0.52
N ALA A 15 -15.00 5.86 1.84
CA ALA A 15 -14.88 6.98 2.78
C ALA A 15 -13.49 7.65 2.77
N LEU A 16 -12.48 7.02 2.17
CA LEU A 16 -11.13 7.59 2.07
C LEU A 16 -11.07 8.73 1.05
N SER A 17 -10.22 9.73 1.32
CA SER A 17 -9.83 10.72 0.31
C SER A 17 -8.90 10.10 -0.74
N ASP A 18 -8.68 10.80 -1.86
CA ASP A 18 -7.78 10.31 -2.91
C ASP A 18 -6.33 10.17 -2.44
N ASP A 19 -5.90 11.06 -1.55
CA ASP A 19 -4.60 11.02 -0.91
C ASP A 19 -4.50 9.84 0.05
N ASP A 20 -5.55 9.59 0.84
CA ASP A 20 -5.61 8.43 1.74
C ASP A 20 -5.63 7.11 0.98
N LEU A 21 -6.32 7.04 -0.17
CA LEU A 21 -6.29 5.86 -1.05
C LEU A 21 -4.88 5.59 -1.54
N GLN A 22 -4.17 6.62 -1.99
CA GLN A 22 -2.78 6.50 -2.41
C GLN A 22 -1.86 6.09 -1.26
N LEU A 23 -2.07 6.64 -0.07
CA LEU A 23 -1.28 6.32 1.12
C LEU A 23 -1.55 4.88 1.59
N ALA A 24 -2.79 4.41 1.58
CA ALA A 24 -3.17 3.04 1.95
C ALA A 24 -2.55 2.00 0.99
N ILE A 25 -2.55 2.29 -0.32
CA ILE A 25 -1.86 1.45 -1.32
C ILE A 25 -0.36 1.41 -1.02
N ASN A 26 0.25 2.56 -0.74
CA ASN A 26 1.66 2.64 -0.42
C ASN A 26 2.00 1.95 0.91
N GLU A 27 1.11 1.98 1.92
CA GLU A 27 1.30 1.25 3.17
C GLU A 27 1.40 -0.26 2.93
N ILE A 28 0.54 -0.84 2.07
CA ILE A 28 0.61 -2.28 1.73
C ILE A 28 1.97 -2.61 1.10
N TYR A 29 2.50 -1.74 0.23
CA TYR A 29 3.83 -1.91 -0.34
C TYR A 29 4.95 -1.74 0.69
N ALA A 30 4.84 -0.74 1.56
CA ALA A 30 5.81 -0.45 2.60
C ALA A 30 5.94 -1.61 3.60
N ARG A 31 4.81 -2.24 3.96
CA ARG A 31 4.76 -3.44 4.83
C ARG A 31 5.54 -4.63 4.27
N ARG A 32 5.65 -4.71 2.95
CA ARG A 32 6.44 -5.72 2.24
C ARG A 32 7.87 -5.27 1.91
N GLY A 33 8.28 -4.12 2.45
CA GLY A 33 9.64 -3.60 2.32
C GLY A 33 9.94 -2.93 0.99
N ARG A 34 8.93 -2.36 0.31
CA ARG A 34 9.19 -1.54 -0.89
C ARG A 34 9.90 -0.24 -0.51
N ILE A 35 11.02 0.03 -1.17
CA ILE A 35 11.71 1.33 -1.12
C ILE A 35 11.02 2.28 -2.11
N PHE A 36 10.72 3.49 -1.66
CA PHE A 36 10.04 4.50 -2.47
C PHE A 36 11.06 5.44 -3.13
N LYS A 37 10.89 5.70 -4.43
CA LYS A 37 11.71 6.67 -5.19
C LYS A 37 11.31 8.12 -4.89
N ASP A 38 10.05 8.35 -4.54
CA ASP A 38 9.56 9.66 -4.14
C ASP A 38 10.12 10.03 -2.76
N ALA A 39 10.76 11.20 -2.66
CA ALA A 39 11.45 11.61 -1.45
C ALA A 39 10.50 11.80 -0.26
N SER A 40 9.28 12.30 -0.51
CA SER A 40 8.28 12.55 0.52
C SER A 40 7.74 11.24 1.09
N LEU A 41 7.37 10.29 0.22
CA LEU A 41 6.94 8.96 0.63
C LEU A 41 8.06 8.21 1.34
N ASN A 42 9.28 8.29 0.81
CA ASN A 42 10.41 7.62 1.45
C ASN A 42 10.66 8.19 2.85
N ALA A 43 10.68 9.52 3.02
CA ALA A 43 10.82 10.14 4.33
C ALA A 43 9.68 9.75 5.28
N TYR A 44 8.44 9.77 4.80
CA TYR A 44 7.25 9.40 5.58
C TYR A 44 7.29 7.96 6.07
N PHE A 45 7.67 6.99 5.22
CA PHE A 45 7.75 5.59 5.64
C PHE A 45 9.00 5.33 6.48
N ASN A 46 10.14 5.95 6.21
CA ASN A 46 11.34 5.84 7.06
C ASN A 46 11.12 6.40 8.47
N SER A 47 10.18 7.32 8.68
CA SER A 47 9.81 7.76 10.02
C SER A 47 8.92 6.77 10.78
N GLN A 48 8.43 5.71 10.13
CA GLN A 48 7.60 4.68 10.77
C GLN A 48 8.49 3.63 11.43
N SER A 49 8.30 3.40 12.73
CA SER A 49 9.07 2.42 13.50
C SER A 49 8.94 0.97 13.00
N TRP A 50 7.89 0.67 12.24
CA TRP A 50 7.61 -0.66 11.68
C TRP A 50 8.13 -0.85 10.26
N TYR A 51 8.58 0.22 9.58
CA TYR A 51 8.98 0.16 8.18
C TYR A 51 10.44 -0.26 8.04
N GLU A 52 10.68 -1.20 7.13
CA GLU A 52 12.01 -1.69 6.81
C GLU A 52 12.12 -1.82 5.28
N GLY A 53 12.81 -0.87 4.64
CA GLY A 53 13.04 -0.89 3.20
C GLY A 53 14.00 -2.02 2.80
N LYS A 54 13.52 -2.97 2.00
CA LYS A 54 14.26 -4.19 1.61
C LYS A 54 14.51 -4.30 0.12
N TYR A 55 13.58 -3.82 -0.69
CA TYR A 55 13.56 -4.03 -2.12
C TYR A 55 13.39 -2.71 -2.86
N THR A 56 14.26 -2.44 -3.82
CA THR A 56 14.00 -1.41 -4.83
C THR A 56 12.68 -1.70 -5.58
N PRO A 57 12.05 -0.73 -6.25
CA PRO A 57 10.82 -0.99 -7.01
C PRO A 57 10.96 -2.17 -7.99
N GLU A 58 12.11 -2.28 -8.65
CA GLU A 58 12.41 -3.32 -9.62
C GLU A 58 12.58 -4.71 -8.97
N GLU A 59 13.19 -4.76 -7.79
CA GLU A 59 13.31 -6.01 -7.02
C GLU A 59 11.99 -6.42 -6.38
N PHE A 60 11.21 -5.45 -5.92
CA PHE A 60 9.96 -5.68 -5.25
C PHE A 60 8.98 -6.41 -6.16
N GLU A 61 8.84 -5.97 -7.41
CA GLU A 61 7.95 -6.61 -8.40
C GLU A 61 8.35 -8.06 -8.72
N LYS A 62 9.63 -8.40 -8.59
CA LYS A 62 10.15 -9.74 -8.86
C LYS A 62 10.07 -10.68 -7.65
N ASN A 63 10.30 -10.14 -6.46
CA ASN A 63 10.52 -10.93 -5.25
C ASN A 63 9.33 -10.95 -4.30
N VAL A 64 8.44 -9.95 -4.36
CA VAL A 64 7.32 -9.84 -3.42
C VAL A 64 6.06 -10.43 -4.01
N LYS A 65 5.48 -11.38 -3.26
CA LYS A 65 4.14 -11.90 -3.50
C LYS A 65 3.22 -11.51 -2.36
N PHE A 66 2.14 -10.83 -2.71
CA PHE A 66 1.08 -10.50 -1.77
C PHE A 66 0.27 -11.74 -1.40
N ASN A 67 -0.22 -11.78 -0.16
CA ASN A 67 -1.17 -12.80 0.25
C ASN A 67 -2.58 -12.48 -0.32
N THR A 68 -3.54 -13.38 -0.10
CA THR A 68 -4.91 -13.22 -0.61
C THR A 68 -5.61 -11.96 -0.08
N TYR A 69 -5.37 -11.58 1.18
CA TYR A 69 -5.96 -10.37 1.79
C TYR A 69 -5.40 -9.10 1.15
N GLU A 70 -4.07 -8.99 1.09
CA GLU A 70 -3.38 -7.85 0.50
C GLU A 70 -3.73 -7.69 -0.97
N GLN A 71 -3.79 -8.78 -1.74
CA GLN A 71 -4.20 -8.73 -3.15
C GLN A 71 -5.62 -8.16 -3.30
N LYS A 72 -6.57 -8.63 -2.49
CA LYS A 72 -7.97 -8.16 -2.54
C LYS A 72 -8.09 -6.71 -2.08
N ASN A 73 -7.42 -6.34 -0.99
CA ASN A 73 -7.40 -4.98 -0.48
C ASN A 73 -6.78 -4.00 -1.48
N LEU A 74 -5.64 -4.38 -2.07
CA LEU A 74 -4.96 -3.59 -3.08
C LEU A 74 -5.84 -3.41 -4.32
N GLN A 75 -6.48 -4.49 -4.79
CA GLN A 75 -7.41 -4.42 -5.92
C GLN A 75 -8.59 -3.49 -5.62
N LEU A 76 -9.16 -3.57 -4.42
CA LEU A 76 -10.27 -2.71 -4.00
C LEU A 76 -9.87 -1.23 -3.98
N LEU A 77 -8.73 -0.91 -3.37
CA LEU A 77 -8.20 0.47 -3.31
C LEU A 77 -7.89 1.03 -4.71
N ILE A 78 -7.27 0.21 -5.58
CA ILE A 78 -6.95 0.62 -6.96
C ILE A 78 -8.24 0.85 -7.77
N ASN A 79 -9.25 -0.01 -7.60
CA ASN A 79 -10.51 0.11 -8.31
C ASN A 79 -11.27 1.38 -7.90
N GLU A 80 -11.37 1.65 -6.59
CA GLU A 80 -11.98 2.88 -6.08
C GLU A 80 -11.25 4.12 -6.61
N ARG A 81 -9.92 4.13 -6.59
CA ARG A 81 -9.17 5.27 -7.12
C ARG A 81 -9.37 5.46 -8.62
N ARG A 82 -9.54 4.36 -9.38
CA ARG A 82 -9.81 4.41 -10.82
C ARG A 82 -11.21 4.91 -11.12
N SER A 83 -12.22 4.60 -10.30
CA SER A 83 -13.60 5.06 -10.53
C SER A 83 -13.80 6.55 -10.29
N ARG A 84 -12.87 7.20 -9.57
CA ARG A 84 -12.89 8.65 -9.28
C ARG A 84 -12.22 9.52 -10.35
N LYS A 85 -11.53 8.91 -11.32
CA LYS A 85 -10.89 9.59 -12.45
C LYS A 85 -11.78 9.58 -13.68
#